data_AF-A0A2H0LQY8-F1
#
_entry.id   AF-A0A2H0LQY8-F1
#
_cell.length_a   1.000
_cell.length_b   1.000
_cell.length_c   1.000
_cell.angle_alpha   90.00
_cell.angle_beta   90.00
_cell.angle_gamma   90.00
#
_symmetry.space_group_name_H-M   'P 1'
#
loop_
_entity.id
_entity.type
_entity.pdbx_description
1 polymer ?
#
loop_
_entity_poly.entity_id
_entity_poly.type
_entity_poly.pdbx_seq_one_letter_code
_entity_poly.pdbx_strand_id
1 'polypeptide(L)' 'MGQKHSAKTKRLMSKLASGKGNPFYGRKHSSSSKQKISRAVKGKKNPMYGRHHSAAAKQKMRLARLKAAGKRK' A
#
# COMPACT_ATOMS: atom_id res chain seq x y z
N MET A 1 4.29 -25.85 8.18
CA MET A 1 4.13 -25.91 6.70
C MET A 1 2.78 -25.32 6.34
N GLY A 2 2.73 -24.18 5.66
CA GLY A 2 1.47 -23.49 5.33
C GLY A 2 0.81 -24.07 4.08
N GLN A 3 -0.50 -24.32 4.15
CA GLN A 3 -1.26 -24.74 2.97
C GLN A 3 -1.36 -23.61 1.95
N LYS A 4 -1.11 -23.91 0.67
CA LYS A 4 -1.23 -22.95 -0.42
C LYS A 4 -2.66 -22.98 -0.96
N HIS A 5 -3.33 -21.83 -0.95
CA HIS A 5 -4.65 -21.71 -1.59
C HIS A 5 -4.57 -21.92 -3.11
N SER A 6 -5.64 -22.50 -3.68
CA SER A 6 -5.83 -22.57 -5.13
C SER A 6 -5.93 -21.17 -5.76
N ALA A 7 -5.65 -21.03 -7.06
CA ALA A 7 -5.77 -19.75 -7.76
C ALA A 7 -7.20 -19.17 -7.68
N LYS A 8 -8.23 -20.03 -7.80
CA LYS A 8 -9.64 -19.64 -7.66
C LYS A 8 -9.92 -19.06 -6.28
N THR A 9 -9.43 -19.72 -5.23
CA THR A 9 -9.59 -19.26 -3.84
C THR A 9 -8.89 -17.93 -3.60
N LYS A 10 -7.65 -17.75 -4.08
CA LYS A 10 -6.93 -16.47 -3.97
C LYS A 10 -7.71 -15.33 -4.63
N ARG A 11 -8.28 -15.57 -5.81
CA ARG A 11 -9.09 -14.58 -6.53
C ARG A 11 -10.34 -14.19 -5.74
N LEU A 12 -11.03 -15.18 -5.15
CA LEU A 12 -12.20 -14.93 -4.32
C LEU A 12 -11.85 -14.10 -3.07
N MET A 13 -10.79 -14.49 -2.35
CA MET A 13 -10.33 -13.75 -1.17
C MET A 13 -9.93 -12.32 -1.53
N SER A 14 -9.25 -12.12 -2.66
CA SER A 14 -8.92 -10.78 -3.17
C SER A 14 -10.18 -9.95 -3.44
N LYS A 15 -11.22 -10.55 -4.04
CA LYS A 15 -12.49 -9.87 -4.29
C LYS A 15 -13.15 -9.44 -2.99
N LEU A 16 -13.20 -10.33 -1.99
CA LEU A 16 -13.78 -10.04 -0.67
C LEU A 16 -12.99 -8.99 0.11
N ALA A 17 -11.67 -8.93 -0.03
CA ALA A 17 -10.85 -7.92 0.65
C ALA A 17 -10.87 -6.53 -0.03
N SER A 18 -11.61 -6.37 -1.13
CA SER A 18 -11.60 -5.15 -1.97
C SER A 18 -13.01 -4.63 -2.25
N GLY A 19 -13.10 -3.35 -2.64
CA GLY A 19 -14.38 -2.70 -2.95
C GLY A 19 -15.40 -2.87 -1.83
N LYS A 20 -16.68 -3.04 -2.19
CA LYS A 20 -17.79 -3.23 -1.24
C LYS A 20 -17.67 -4.50 -0.37
N GLY A 21 -16.84 -5.47 -0.73
CA GLY A 21 -16.62 -6.67 0.08
C GLY A 21 -15.76 -6.42 1.31
N ASN A 22 -14.94 -5.37 1.30
CA ASN A 22 -14.03 -5.06 2.40
C ASN A 22 -14.84 -4.54 3.61
N PRO A 23 -14.68 -5.12 4.83
CA PRO A 23 -15.37 -4.65 6.04
C PRO A 23 -15.11 -3.19 6.43
N PHE A 24 -14.04 -2.60 5.90
CA PHE A 24 -13.68 -1.20 6.08
C PHE A 24 -14.00 -0.32 4.87
N TYR A 25 -14.71 -0.84 3.85
CA TYR A 25 -15.12 -0.04 2.70
C TYR A 25 -16.01 1.13 3.11
N GLY A 26 -15.70 2.32 2.60
CA GLY A 26 -16.40 3.56 2.95
C GLY A 26 -16.12 4.11 4.36
N ARG A 27 -15.51 3.32 5.26
CA ARG A 27 -15.23 3.74 6.64
C ARG A 27 -13.95 4.58 6.72
N LYS A 28 -13.94 5.58 7.59
CA LYS A 28 -12.76 6.43 7.86
C LYS A 28 -12.23 6.17 9.26
N HIS A 29 -10.91 6.17 9.41
CA HIS A 29 -10.29 6.16 10.74
C HIS A 29 -10.59 7.45 11.50
N SER A 30 -10.81 7.33 12.81
CA SER A 30 -10.89 8.47 13.72
C SER A 30 -9.60 9.29 13.72
N SER A 31 -9.68 10.57 14.09
CA SER A 31 -8.52 11.45 14.26
C SER A 31 -7.50 10.85 15.23
N SER A 32 -7.95 10.30 16.35
CA SER A 32 -7.12 9.63 17.34
C SER A 32 -6.36 8.42 16.76
N SER A 33 -7.02 7.60 15.96
CA SER A 33 -6.39 6.44 15.29
C SER A 33 -5.34 6.89 14.27
N LYS A 34 -5.65 7.91 13.45
CA LYS A 34 -4.69 8.49 12.50
C LYS A 34 -3.46 9.04 13.23
N GLN A 35 -3.65 9.68 14.38
CA GLN A 35 -2.56 10.20 15.19
C GLN A 35 -1.69 9.08 15.75
N LYS A 36 -2.28 8.00 16.26
CA LYS A 36 -1.54 6.82 16.75
C LYS A 36 -0.67 6.21 15.64
N ILE A 37 -1.25 5.99 14.45
CA ILE A 37 -0.52 5.46 13.29
C ILE A 37 0.64 6.39 12.91
N SER A 38 0.38 7.70 12.79
CA SER A 38 1.40 8.70 12.47
C SER A 38 2.56 8.67 13.48
N ARG A 39 2.26 8.65 14.78
CA ARG A 39 3.27 8.58 15.84
C ARG A 39 4.09 7.29 15.80
N ALA A 40 3.50 6.17 15.37
CA ALA A 40 4.18 4.88 15.29
C ALA A 40 5.24 4.84 14.18
N VAL A 41 5.08 5.60 13.10
CA VAL A 41 5.97 5.57 11.92
C VAL A 41 6.75 6.86 11.70
N LYS A 42 6.73 7.79 12.65
CA LYS A 42 7.42 9.09 12.56
C LYS A 42 8.91 9.00 12.90
N GLY A 43 9.74 9.74 12.16
CA GLY A 43 11.17 9.90 12.44
C GLY A 43 11.90 8.56 12.45
N LYS A 44 12.73 8.33 13.48
CA LYS A 44 13.54 7.11 13.67
C LYS A 44 12.72 5.82 13.75
N LYS A 45 11.42 5.88 14.03
CA LYS A 45 10.52 4.71 14.04
C LYS A 45 10.12 4.25 12.65
N ASN A 46 10.34 5.09 11.63
CA ASN A 46 10.08 4.69 10.25
C ASN A 46 11.08 3.60 9.83
N PRO A 47 10.64 2.45 9.29
CA PRO A 47 11.56 1.39 8.83
C PRO A 47 12.52 1.81 7.71
N MET A 48 12.22 2.93 7.04
CA MET A 48 13.05 3.52 6.00
C MET A 48 13.81 4.77 6.48
N TYR A 49 13.80 5.08 7.78
CA TYR A 49 14.57 6.21 8.31
C TYR A 49 16.06 6.05 8.02
N GLY A 50 16.69 7.11 7.51
CA GLY A 50 18.11 7.11 7.13
C GLY A 50 18.45 6.27 5.89
N ARG A 51 17.48 5.62 5.24
CA ARG A 51 17.71 4.81 4.04
C ARG A 51 17.44 5.64 2.79
N HIS A 52 18.33 5.51 1.79
CA HIS A 52 18.18 6.17 0.49
C HIS A 52 17.92 5.16 -0.62
N HIS A 53 17.05 5.52 -1.56
CA HIS A 53 16.84 4.72 -2.77
C HIS A 53 18.07 4.79 -3.69
N SER A 54 18.39 3.66 -4.32
CA SER A 54 19.41 3.59 -5.37
C SER A 54 19.05 4.46 -6.58
N ALA A 55 20.05 4.88 -7.36
CA ALA A 55 19.83 5.66 -8.58
C ALA A 55 18.87 4.93 -9.54
N ALA A 56 19.06 3.62 -9.75
CA ALA A 56 18.18 2.80 -10.57
C ALA A 56 16.72 2.80 -10.06
N ALA A 57 16.51 2.71 -8.74
CA ALA A 57 15.16 2.77 -8.17
C ALA A 57 14.51 4.16 -8.37
N LYS A 58 15.29 5.25 -8.21
CA LYS A 58 14.82 6.62 -8.50
C LYS A 58 14.39 6.78 -9.96
N GLN A 59 15.18 6.24 -10.91
CA GLN A 59 14.82 6.27 -12.33
C GLN A 59 13.54 5.49 -12.60
N LYS A 60 13.39 4.28 -12.04
CA LYS A 60 12.14 3.49 -12.17
C LYS A 60 10.92 4.24 -11.65
N MET A 61 11.02 4.91 -10.49
CA MET A 61 9.92 5.73 -9.96
C MET A 61 9.58 6.91 -10.87
N ARG A 62 10.59 7.58 -11.46
CA ARG A 62 10.39 8.68 -12.42
C ARG A 62 9.64 8.21 -13.67
N LEU A 63 10.09 7.11 -14.28
CA LEU A 63 9.47 6.54 -15.47
C LEU A 63 8.01 6.13 -15.20
N ALA A 64 7.73 5.53 -14.04
CA ALA A 64 6.37 5.18 -13.64
C ALA A 64 5.46 6.41 -13.52
N ARG A 65 5.97 7.53 -12.96
CA ARG A 65 5.22 8.79 -12.86
C ARG A 65 4.88 9.38 -14.24
N LEU A 66 5.84 9.41 -15.16
CA LEU A 66 5.63 9.89 -16.53
C LEU A 66 4.60 9.05 -17.27
N LYS A 67 4.69 7.72 -17.16
CA LYS A 67 3.71 6.78 -17.73
C LYS A 67 2.32 7.00 -17.17
N ALA A 68 2.18 7.25 -15.86
CA ALA A 68 0.89 7.53 -15.24
C ALA A 68 0.32 8.90 -15.68
N ALA A 69 1.15 9.93 -15.86
CA ALA A 69 0.71 11.22 -16.35
C ALA A 69 0.19 11.15 -17.79
N GLY A 70 0.86 10.38 -18.67
CA GLY A 70 0.40 10.17 -20.04
C GLY A 70 -0.93 9.42 -20.16
N LYS A 71 -1.32 8.63 -19.15
CA LYS A 71 -2.61 7.90 -19.11
C LYS A 71 -3.79 8.72 -18.57
N ARG A 72 -3.52 9.92 -18.05
CA ARG A 72 -4.54 10.81 -17.45
C ARG A 72 -4.96 11.94 -18.41
N LYS A 73 -4.50 11.88 -19.66
CA LYS A 73 -5.02 12.63 -20.81
C LYS A 73 -5.88 11.67 -21.64
#